data_AF-A0A1M3R113-F1
#
_entry.id   AF-A0A1M3R113-F1
#
_cell.length_a   1.000
_cell.length_b   1.000
_cell.length_c   1.000
_cell.angle_alpha   90.00
_cell.angle_beta   90.00
_cell.angle_gamma   90.00
#
_symmetry.space_group_name_H-M   'P 1'
#
loop_
_entity.id
_entity.type
_entity.pdbx_description
1 polymer ?
#
loop_
_entity_poly.entity_id
_entity_poly.type
_entity_poly.pdbx_seq_one_letter_code
_entity_poly.pdbx_strand_id
1 'polypeptide(L)' 'MKYFLIPDKDKSTSNEYKIVKVHDEDVRSFLTRHQQEVIHEGNSIAEILMEFASDLEHTKT' A
#
# COMPACT_ATOMS: atom_id res chain seq x y z
N MET A 1 -6.62 13.57 0.68
CA MET A 1 -6.56 12.21 1.28
C MET A 1 -5.64 11.36 0.43
N LYS A 2 -4.94 10.39 1.02
CA LYS A 2 -4.14 9.40 0.30
C LYS A 2 -4.47 7.98 0.77
N TYR A 3 -4.22 7.01 -0.09
CA TYR A 3 -4.30 5.60 0.21
C TYR A 3 -2.91 4.98 0.05
N PHE A 4 -2.63 3.94 0.83
CA PHE A 4 -1.35 3.21 0.80
C PHE A 4 -1.60 1.72 0.89
N LEU A 5 -0.89 0.92 0.09
CA LEU A 5 -0.81 -0.53 0.26
C LEU A 5 0.45 -0.88 1.06
N ILE A 6 0.28 -1.60 2.17
CA ILE A 6 1.37 -2.08 3.02
C ILE A 6 1.17 -3.57 3.38
N PRO A 7 2.24 -4.33 3.72
CA PRO A 7 2.11 -5.67 4.26
C PRO A 7 1.30 -5.69 5.57
N ASP A 8 0.47 -6.71 5.75
CA ASP A 8 -0.27 -6.93 7.00
C ASP A 8 0.49 -7.85 7.96
N LYS A 9 1.30 -7.25 8.83
CA LYS A 9 2.17 -7.96 9.78
C LYS A 9 1.43 -8.62 10.96
N ASP A 10 0.15 -8.29 11.16
CA ASP A 10 -0.64 -8.80 12.28
C ASP A 10 -1.15 -10.23 12.02
N LYS A 11 -0.99 -10.74 10.79
CA LYS A 11 -1.40 -12.09 10.40
C LYS A 11 -0.20 -12.98 10.13
N SER A 12 -0.22 -14.19 10.68
CA SER A 12 0.86 -15.18 10.62
C SER A 12 1.07 -15.80 9.23
N THR A 13 0.34 -15.35 8.21
CA THR A 13 0.42 -15.78 6.81
C THR A 13 1.20 -14.75 6.00
N SER A 14 2.38 -15.12 5.53
CA SER A 14 3.47 -14.22 5.09
C SER A 14 3.21 -13.31 3.86
N ASN A 15 1.99 -13.30 3.29
CA ASN A 15 1.68 -12.61 2.02
C ASN A 15 0.37 -11.79 2.04
N GLU A 16 -0.13 -11.40 3.22
CA GLU A 16 -1.31 -10.54 3.29
C GLU A 16 -0.94 -9.05 3.22
N TYR A 17 -1.81 -8.26 2.58
CA TYR A 17 -1.65 -6.82 2.40
C TYR A 17 -2.88 -6.09 2.93
N LYS A 18 -2.70 -4.84 3.37
CA LYS A 18 -3.78 -3.95 3.79
C LYS A 18 -3.68 -2.60 3.11
N ILE A 19 -4.85 -2.03 2.80
CA ILE A 19 -4.97 -0.67 2.29
C ILE A 19 -5.30 0.26 3.46
N VAL A 20 -4.47 1.27 3.66
CA VAL A 20 -4.63 2.28 4.71
C VAL A 20 -5.04 3.60 4.07
N LYS A 21 -6.11 4.23 4.59
CA LYS A 21 -6.54 5.58 4.21
C LYS A 21 -5.92 6.58 5.18
N VAL A 22 -5.25 7.61 4.68
CA VAL A 22 -4.54 8.61 5.47
C VAL A 22 -4.99 10.02 5.06
N HIS A 23 -5.20 10.89 6.05
CA HIS A 23 -5.51 12.30 5.82
C HIS A 23 -4.27 13.07 5.38
N ASP A 24 -4.42 14.12 4.57
CA ASP A 24 -3.27 14.83 3.95
C ASP A 24 -2.31 15.41 4.99
N GLU A 25 -2.84 15.90 6.11
CA GLU A 25 -2.06 16.37 7.26
C GLU A 25 -1.18 15.28 7.90
N ASP A 26 -1.60 14.02 7.84
CA ASP A 26 -0.92 12.89 8.47
C ASP A 26 0.00 12.12 7.52
N VAL A 27 -0.07 12.38 6.20
CA VAL A 27 0.70 11.64 5.18
C VAL A 27 2.19 11.64 5.49
N ARG A 28 2.75 12.79 5.87
CA ARG A 28 4.18 12.89 6.20
C ARG A 28 4.54 11.98 7.38
N SER A 29 3.75 12.03 8.45
CA SER A 29 3.97 11.20 9.65
C SER A 29 3.78 9.71 9.35
N PHE A 30 2.82 9.35 8.50
CA PHE A 30 2.61 7.98 8.05
C PHE A 30 3.82 7.46 7.26
N LEU A 31 4.26 8.21 6.24
CA LEU A 31 5.41 7.86 5.42
C LEU A 31 6.68 7.72 6.26
N THR A 32 6.93 8.58 7.26
CA THR A 32 8.08 8.43 8.15
C THR A 32 8.06 7.11 8.94
N ARG A 33 6.88 6.62 9.33
CA ARG A 33 6.74 5.36 10.11
C ARG A 33 6.81 4.10 9.23
N HIS A 34 6.33 4.20 8.00
CA HIS A 34 6.12 3.05 7.11
C HIS A 34 6.97 3.11 5.83
N GLN A 35 7.96 4.01 5.74
CA GLN A 35 8.66 4.33 4.49
C GLN A 35 9.25 3.12 3.76
N GLN A 36 9.72 2.11 4.50
CA GLN A 36 10.33 0.90 3.93
C GLN A 36 9.31 -0.19 3.58
N GLU A 37 8.03 0.05 3.84
CA GLU A 37 6.96 -0.95 3.76
C GLU A 37 5.84 -0.54 2.79
N VAL A 38 5.82 0.71 2.32
CA VAL A 38 4.86 1.17 1.32
C VAL A 38 5.17 0.50 -0.02
N ILE A 39 4.18 -0.22 -0.54
CA ILE A 39 4.25 -0.89 -1.84
C ILE A 39 3.69 0.04 -2.92
N HIS A 40 2.49 0.59 -2.68
CA HIS A 40 1.84 1.55 -3.57
C HIS A 40 1.26 2.73 -2.79
N GLU A 41 1.24 3.90 -3.42
CA GLU A 41 0.54 5.11 -2.98
C GLU A 41 -0.43 5.54 -4.07
N GLY A 42 -1.67 5.89 -3.70
CA GLY A 42 -2.65 6.41 -4.66
C GLY A 42 -3.60 7.43 -4.05
N ASN A 43 -4.28 8.17 -4.91
CA ASN A 43 -5.35 9.09 -4.53
C ASN A 43 -6.71 8.36 -4.40
N SER A 44 -6.80 7.12 -4.87
CA SER A 44 -7.98 6.25 -4.75
C SER A 44 -7.60 4.79 -4.54
N ILE A 45 -8.55 4.00 -4.03
CA ILE A 45 -8.38 2.54 -3.92
C ILE A 45 -8.23 1.89 -5.30
N ALA A 46 -8.96 2.40 -6.31
CA ALA A 46 -8.89 1.86 -7.66
C ALA A 46 -7.48 1.98 -8.27
N GLU A 47 -6.84 3.14 -8.09
CA GLU A 47 -5.46 3.39 -8.52
C GLU A 47 -4.50 2.37 -7.91
N ILE A 48 -4.56 2.17 -6.60
CA ILE A 48 -3.73 1.18 -5.89
C ILE A 48 -3.95 -0.24 -6.40
N LEU A 49 -5.20 -0.64 -6.61
CA LEU A 49 -5.51 -2.00 -7.07
C LEU A 49 -5.08 -2.24 -8.52
N MET A 50 -5.16 -1.23 -9.38
CA MET A 50 -4.70 -1.32 -10.77
C MET A 50 -3.17 -1.46 -10.83
N GLU A 51 -2.43 -0.65 -10.08
CA GLU A 51 -0.97 -0.76 -10.02
C GLU A 51 -0.54 -2.12 -9.45
N PHE A 52 -1.15 -2.53 -8.33
CA PHE A 52 -0.81 -3.81 -7.71
C PHE A 52 -1.12 -5.01 -8.60
N ALA A 53 -2.25 -4.99 -9.31
CA ALA A 53 -2.58 -6.04 -10.28
C ALA A 53 -1.57 -6.09 -11.44
N SER A 54 -1.16 -4.92 -11.95
CA SER A 54 -0.14 -4.81 -12.99
C SER A 54 1.19 -5.42 -12.53
N ASP A 55 1.63 -5.14 -11.31
CA ASP A 55 2.88 -5.70 -10.77
C ASP A 55 2.83 -7.23 -10.64
N LEU A 56 1.69 -7.78 -10.23
CA LEU A 56 1.49 -9.24 -10.16
C LEU A 56 1.55 -9.92 -11.54
N GLU A 57 1.14 -9.23 -12.60
CA GLU A 57 1.23 -9.73 -13.97
C GLU A 57 2.69 -9.69 -14.48
N HIS A 58 3.42 -8.62 -14.20
CA HIS A 58 4.83 -8.47 -14.61
C HIS A 58 5.77 -9.43 -13.87
N THR A 59 5.45 -9.82 -12.63
CA THR A 59 6.28 -10.76 -11.85
C THR A 59 6.13 -12.23 -12.32
N LYS A 60 5.14 -12.53 -13.18
CA LYS A 60 4.88 -13.89 -13.70
C LYS A 60 5.51 -14.18 -15.07
N THR A 61 6.10 -13.17 -15.71
CA THR A 61 6.89 -13.27 -16.95
C THR A 61 8.38 -13.31 -16.67
#